data_AF-A0A9X0PL84-F1
#
_entry.id   AF-A0A9X0PL84-F1
#
_cell.length_a   1.000
_cell.length_b   1.000
_cell.length_c   1.000
_cell.angle_alpha   90.00
_cell.angle_beta   90.00
_cell.angle_gamma   90.00
#
_symmetry.space_group_name_H-M   'P 1'
#
loop_
_entity.id
_entity.type
_entity.pdbx_description
1 polymer ?
#
loop_
_entity_poly.entity_id
_entity_poly.type
_entity_poly.pdbx_seq_one_letter_code
_entity_poly.pdbx_strand_id
1 'polypeptide(L)'
;MTKLPGQPVLPITPTADENDNPTTCMCCGRIAIGIGRAIKQGARVIDNGFLCKQCIVAVGDLSKMDRLSIYELKALDAGVDAVGEYIAEHGVTELAHFDELMQRMMVKAAITGFAKGVREALKEAPF
;
A
#
# COMPACT_ATOMS: atom_id res chain seq x y z
N MET A 1 12.09 -14.42 -10.93
CA MET A 1 10.90 -14.98 -10.25
C MET A 1 9.85 -15.26 -11.29
N THR A 2 9.60 -16.54 -11.59
CA THR A 2 8.54 -16.99 -12.49
C THR A 2 7.19 -16.65 -11.86
N LYS A 3 6.30 -15.97 -12.59
CA LYS A 3 4.95 -15.66 -12.09
C LYS A 3 4.24 -16.98 -11.75
N LEU A 4 3.79 -17.11 -10.52
CA LEU A 4 2.96 -18.25 -10.10
C LEU A 4 1.69 -18.27 -10.97
N PRO A 5 1.29 -19.43 -11.54
CA PRO A 5 0.08 -19.52 -12.33
C PRO A 5 -1.16 -19.40 -11.45
N GLY A 6 -2.16 -18.66 -11.93
CA GLY A 6 -3.44 -18.46 -11.24
C GLY A 6 -3.65 -17.01 -10.78
N GLN A 7 -4.91 -16.61 -10.63
CA GLN A 7 -5.22 -15.41 -9.85
C GLN A 7 -4.88 -15.72 -8.39
N PRO A 8 -4.31 -14.76 -7.63
CA PRO A 8 -4.19 -14.93 -6.19
C PRO A 8 -5.55 -15.37 -5.64
N VAL A 9 -5.58 -16.39 -4.79
CA VAL A 9 -6.80 -16.68 -4.03
C VAL A 9 -7.11 -15.39 -3.29
N LEU A 10 -8.19 -14.73 -3.71
CA LEU A 10 -8.65 -13.50 -3.08
C LEU A 10 -8.82 -13.78 -1.58
N PRO A 11 -8.69 -12.75 -0.73
CA PRO A 11 -8.99 -12.89 0.70
C PRO A 11 -10.29 -13.67 0.91
N ILE A 12 -10.38 -14.40 2.01
CA ILE A 12 -11.51 -15.30 2.32
C ILE A 12 -12.78 -14.44 2.44
N THR A 13 -13.49 -14.29 1.33
CA THR A 13 -14.74 -13.55 1.20
C THR A 13 -15.85 -14.52 0.79
N PRO A 14 -17.10 -14.29 1.23
CA PRO A 14 -17.55 -13.14 2.02
C PRO A 14 -17.20 -13.27 3.51
N THR A 15 -16.80 -12.14 4.12
CA THR A 15 -16.52 -12.03 5.56
C THR A 15 -17.76 -11.68 6.37
N ALA A 16 -18.86 -11.33 5.70
CA ALA A 16 -20.17 -11.03 6.29
C ALA A 16 -21.25 -12.00 5.78
N ASP A 17 -22.29 -12.23 6.59
CA ASP A 17 -23.49 -12.96 6.17
C ASP A 17 -24.52 -12.04 5.48
N GLU A 18 -25.69 -12.59 5.14
CA GLU A 18 -26.80 -11.85 4.50
C GLU A 18 -27.40 -10.72 5.36
N ASN A 19 -27.09 -10.69 6.66
CA ASN A 19 -27.53 -9.68 7.62
C ASN A 19 -26.38 -8.77 8.09
N ASP A 20 -25.25 -8.76 7.35
CA ASP A 20 -24.03 -8.01 7.68
C ASP A 20 -23.34 -8.42 9.00
N ASN A 21 -23.63 -9.61 9.54
CA ASN A 21 -22.91 -10.12 10.71
C ASN A 21 -21.54 -10.68 10.31
N PRO A 22 -20.50 -10.49 11.16
CA PRO A 22 -19.18 -11.04 10.91
C PRO A 22 -19.18 -12.57 10.96
N THR A 23 -18.66 -13.20 9.90
CA THR A 23 -18.54 -14.66 9.80
C THR A 23 -17.09 -15.09 9.91
N THR A 24 -16.27 -14.75 8.92
CA THR A 24 -14.90 -15.25 8.76
C THR A 24 -13.91 -14.13 8.54
N CYS A 25 -12.69 -14.33 9.05
CA CYS A 25 -11.61 -13.37 8.99
C CYS A 25 -10.99 -13.35 7.60
N MET A 26 -10.96 -12.17 7.00
CA MET A 26 -10.38 -11.91 5.69
C MET A 26 -8.92 -12.41 5.54
N CYS A 27 -8.14 -12.37 6.63
CA CYS A 27 -6.72 -12.71 6.63
C CYS A 27 -6.42 -14.18 6.90
N CYS A 28 -7.14 -14.82 7.82
CA CYS A 28 -6.80 -16.17 8.31
C CYS A 28 -7.96 -17.17 8.35
N GLY A 29 -9.17 -16.75 7.98
CA GLY A 29 -10.35 -17.63 7.92
C GLY A 29 -10.97 -18.03 9.26
N ARG A 30 -10.41 -17.57 10.39
CA ARG A 30 -11.00 -17.77 11.73
C ARG A 30 -12.27 -16.93 11.91
N ILE A 31 -13.06 -17.19 12.95
CA ILE A 31 -14.25 -16.41 13.28
C ILE A 31 -13.88 -14.92 13.42
N ALA A 32 -14.56 -14.08 12.63
CA ALA A 32 -14.36 -12.65 12.64
C ALA A 32 -15.10 -11.98 13.81
N ILE A 33 -14.62 -10.81 14.19
CA ILE A 33 -15.36 -9.87 15.03
C ILE A 33 -15.68 -8.65 14.17
N GLY A 34 -16.73 -7.89 14.49
CA GLY A 34 -17.33 -6.85 13.63
C GLY A 34 -16.46 -5.62 13.29
N ILE A 35 -15.14 -5.75 13.29
CA ILE A 35 -14.15 -4.74 12.91
C ILE A 35 -13.47 -5.23 11.63
N GLY A 36 -13.53 -4.41 10.57
CA GLY A 36 -13.02 -4.75 9.25
C GLY A 36 -12.78 -3.51 8.38
N ARG A 37 -12.06 -3.69 7.28
CA ARG A 37 -11.91 -2.65 6.24
C ARG A 37 -12.66 -3.07 4.99
N ALA A 38 -13.75 -2.36 4.71
CA ALA A 38 -14.63 -2.68 3.59
C ALA A 38 -13.89 -2.70 2.24
N ILE A 39 -14.06 -3.78 1.49
CA ILE A 39 -13.62 -3.93 0.10
C ILE A 39 -14.70 -3.29 -0.78
N LYS A 40 -14.30 -2.31 -1.59
CA LYS A 40 -15.21 -1.55 -2.46
C LYS A 40 -14.86 -1.73 -3.93
N GLN A 41 -15.88 -1.75 -4.77
CA GLN A 41 -15.76 -1.58 -6.23
C GLN A 41 -16.60 -0.37 -6.63
N GLY A 42 -15.91 0.76 -6.84
CA GLY A 42 -16.56 2.06 -6.97
C GLY A 42 -17.25 2.46 -5.66
N ALA A 43 -18.52 2.88 -5.75
CA ALA A 43 -19.34 3.25 -4.59
C ALA A 43 -19.92 2.04 -3.83
N ARG A 44 -19.86 0.83 -4.43
CA ARG A 44 -20.46 -0.38 -3.86
C ARG A 44 -19.48 -1.06 -2.90
N VAL A 45 -19.95 -1.39 -1.69
CA VAL A 45 -19.27 -2.33 -0.79
C VAL A 45 -19.50 -3.75 -1.30
N ILE A 46 -18.42 -4.46 -1.61
CA ILE A 46 -18.46 -5.88 -2.00
C ILE A 46 -18.45 -6.75 -0.74
N ASP A 47 -17.66 -6.34 0.26
CA ASP A 47 -17.43 -7.09 1.48
C ASP A 47 -17.00 -6.16 2.61
N ASN A 48 -17.38 -6.43 3.86
CA ASN A 48 -17.02 -5.60 5.02
C ASN A 48 -15.55 -5.78 5.47
N GLY A 49 -14.88 -6.83 4.98
CA GLY A 49 -13.48 -7.14 5.27
C GLY A 49 -13.24 -7.41 6.75
N PHE A 50 -14.16 -8.10 7.42
CA PHE A 50 -14.07 -8.35 8.86
C PHE A 50 -12.84 -9.19 9.22
N LEU A 51 -12.27 -8.90 10.38
CA LEU A 51 -11.05 -9.52 10.89
C LEU A 51 -11.32 -10.22 12.22
N CYS A 52 -10.59 -11.29 12.51
CA CYS A 52 -10.60 -11.90 13.84
C CYS A 52 -9.77 -11.05 14.82
N LYS A 53 -10.03 -11.20 16.12
CA LYS A 53 -9.32 -10.52 17.20
C LYS A 53 -7.79 -10.58 17.05
N GLN A 54 -7.26 -11.74 16.67
CA GLN A 54 -5.81 -11.95 16.53
C GLN A 54 -5.22 -11.20 15.33
N CYS A 55 -5.91 -11.19 14.20
CA CYS A 55 -5.48 -10.43 13.02
C CYS A 55 -5.58 -8.93 13.26
N ILE A 56 -6.59 -8.45 14.01
CA ILE A 56 -6.70 -7.04 14.40
C ILE A 56 -5.50 -6.63 15.27
N VAL A 57 -5.15 -7.44 16.27
CA VAL A 57 -3.98 -7.18 17.12
C VAL A 57 -2.68 -7.27 16.33
N ALA A 58 -2.58 -8.18 15.36
CA ALA A 58 -1.41 -8.30 14.49
C ALA A 58 -1.23 -7.07 13.57
N VAL A 59 -2.33 -6.49 13.09
CA VAL A 59 -2.32 -5.20 12.36
C VAL A 59 -2.01 -4.03 13.30
N GLY A 60 -2.30 -4.18 14.59
CA GLY A 60 -1.93 -3.25 15.66
C GLY A 60 -2.89 -2.07 15.77
N ASP A 61 -2.86 -1.16 14.78
CA ASP A 61 -3.69 0.05 14.76
C ASP A 61 -4.05 0.41 13.31
N LEU A 62 -5.32 0.19 12.94
CA LEU A 62 -5.84 0.46 11.61
C LEU A 62 -5.70 1.95 11.22
N SER A 63 -5.66 2.88 12.18
CA SER A 63 -5.45 4.32 11.92
C SER A 63 -4.01 4.67 11.54
N LYS A 64 -3.06 3.75 11.74
CA LYS A 64 -1.65 3.93 11.35
C LYS A 64 -1.35 3.45 9.93
N MET A 65 -2.34 2.88 9.22
CA MET A 65 -2.18 2.49 7.80
C MET A 65 -1.92 3.69 6.88
N ASP A 66 -2.27 4.91 7.29
CA ASP A 66 -2.00 6.14 6.54
C ASP A 66 -0.59 6.70 6.78
N ARG A 67 0.21 6.07 7.66
CA ARG A 67 1.59 6.49 7.96
C ARG A 67 2.58 5.63 7.19
N LEU A 68 3.63 6.28 6.68
CA LEU A 68 4.78 5.58 6.13
C LEU A 68 5.39 4.67 7.21
N SER A 69 5.61 3.41 6.87
CA SER A 69 6.34 2.44 7.67
C SER A 69 7.79 2.89 7.90
N ILE A 70 8.49 2.25 8.85
CA ILE A 70 9.89 2.59 9.15
C ILE A 70 10.79 2.42 7.91
N TYR A 71 10.53 1.43 7.06
CA TYR A 71 11.26 1.21 5.81
C TYR A 71 10.93 2.26 4.75
N GLU A 72 9.68 2.70 4.70
CA GLU A 72 9.24 3.81 3.84
C GLU A 72 9.83 5.15 4.29
N LEU A 73 9.95 5.40 5.60
CA LEU A 73 10.65 6.59 6.11
C LEU A 73 12.13 6.58 5.73
N LYS A 74 12.80 5.44 5.84
CA LYS A 74 14.20 5.27 5.36
C LYS A 74 14.33 5.48 3.84
N ALA A 75 13.27 5.23 3.07
CA ALA A 75 13.28 5.33 1.62
C ALA A 75 12.98 6.75 1.10
N LEU A 76 12.65 7.70 1.97
CA LEU A 76 12.38 9.08 1.57
C LEU A 76 13.60 9.71 0.87
N ASP A 77 14.80 9.48 1.39
CA ASP A 77 16.04 10.02 0.83
C ASP A 77 16.25 9.55 -0.61
N ALA A 78 15.99 8.26 -0.90
CA ALA A 78 16.08 7.74 -2.27
C ALA A 78 15.04 8.36 -3.23
N GLY A 79 13.89 8.79 -2.72
CA GLY A 79 12.92 9.56 -3.48
C GLY A 79 13.40 10.98 -3.78
N VAL A 80 14.03 11.64 -2.79
CA VAL A 80 14.63 12.98 -2.92
C VAL A 80 15.78 12.95 -3.93
N ASP A 81 16.67 11.96 -3.84
CA ASP A 81 17.80 11.80 -4.76
C ASP A 81 17.32 11.64 -6.21
N ALA A 82 16.29 10.83 -6.45
CA ALA A 82 15.72 10.63 -7.78
C ALA A 82 15.10 11.92 -8.35
N VAL A 83 14.51 12.77 -7.51
CA VAL A 83 14.03 14.10 -7.93
C VAL A 83 15.21 15.03 -8.24
N GLY A 84 16.27 14.99 -7.43
CA GLY A 84 17.49 15.75 -7.66
C GLY A 84 18.15 15.40 -9.00
N GLU A 85 18.25 14.10 -9.32
CA GLU A 85 18.74 13.63 -10.62
C GLU A 85 17.87 14.15 -11.78
N TYR A 86 16.54 14.10 -11.63
CA TYR A 86 15.62 14.59 -12.66
C TYR A 86 15.75 16.11 -12.90
N ILE A 87 15.87 16.88 -11.82
CA ILE A 87 16.10 18.34 -11.88
C ILE A 87 17.45 18.64 -12.54
N ALA A 88 18.51 17.91 -12.20
CA ALA A 88 19.83 18.10 -12.77
C ALA A 88 19.87 17.79 -14.28
N GLU A 89 19.14 16.78 -14.73
CA GLU A 89 19.04 16.41 -16.15
C GLU A 89 18.34 17.49 -16.99
N HIS A 90 17.31 18.15 -16.44
CA HIS A 90 16.51 19.12 -17.18
C HIS A 90 16.97 20.57 -16.97
N GLY A 91 17.79 20.84 -15.95
CA GLY A 91 18.37 22.16 -15.65
C GLY A 91 17.37 23.19 -15.10
N VAL A 92 16.16 22.76 -14.76
CA VAL A 92 15.09 23.61 -14.22
C VAL A 92 14.85 23.21 -12.77
N THR A 93 14.95 24.16 -11.83
CA THR A 93 14.83 23.88 -10.38
C THR A 93 13.44 24.19 -9.82
N GLU A 94 12.65 25.01 -10.52
CA GLU A 94 11.33 25.46 -10.07
C GLU A 94 10.23 24.73 -10.83
N LEU A 95 9.33 24.06 -10.10
CA LEU A 95 8.26 23.25 -10.70
C LEU A 95 7.33 24.05 -11.62
N ALA A 96 7.15 25.35 -11.35
CA ALA A 96 6.34 26.25 -12.16
C ALA A 96 6.91 26.44 -13.58
N HIS A 97 8.19 26.16 -13.78
CA HIS A 97 8.86 26.26 -15.07
C HIS A 97 8.93 24.92 -15.82
N PHE A 98 8.40 23.84 -15.23
CA PHE A 98 8.28 22.55 -15.90
C PHE A 98 7.00 22.55 -16.75
N ASP A 99 7.08 21.97 -17.95
CA ASP A 99 5.86 21.66 -18.69
C ASP A 99 5.08 20.52 -18.00
N GLU A 100 3.81 20.34 -18.38
CA GLU A 100 2.92 19.36 -17.75
C GLU A 100 3.48 17.92 -17.81
N LEU A 101 4.20 17.59 -18.88
CA LEU A 101 4.81 16.28 -19.05
C LEU A 101 5.98 16.09 -18.07
N MET A 102 6.87 17.09 -17.97
CA MET A 102 8.02 17.08 -17.09
C MET A 102 7.58 17.04 -15.63
N GLN A 103 6.53 17.77 -15.24
CA GLN A 103 5.96 17.68 -13.89
C GLN A 103 5.52 16.25 -13.55
N ARG A 104 4.78 15.61 -14.45
CA ARG A 104 4.32 14.21 -14.26
C ARG A 104 5.50 13.23 -14.22
N MET A 105 6.50 13.46 -15.05
CA MET A 105 7.70 12.63 -15.09
C MET A 105 8.58 12.79 -13.84
N MET A 106 8.67 14.00 -13.28
CA MET A 106 9.33 14.24 -12.00
C MET A 106 8.64 13.48 -10.86
N VAL A 107 7.31 13.56 -10.78
CA VAL A 107 6.52 12.81 -9.77
C VAL A 107 6.70 11.30 -9.96
N LYS A 108 6.73 10.83 -11.21
CA LYS A 108 7.02 9.43 -11.53
C LYS A 108 8.43 9.04 -11.08
N ALA A 109 9.44 9.89 -11.28
CA ALA A 109 10.81 9.66 -10.82
C ALA A 109 10.85 9.55 -9.29
N ALA A 110 10.21 10.47 -8.57
CA ALA A 110 10.08 10.46 -7.11
C ALA A 110 9.48 9.14 -6.60
N ILE A 111 8.34 8.72 -7.16
CA ILE A 111 7.65 7.47 -6.75
C ILE A 111 8.51 6.25 -7.06
N THR A 112 9.19 6.23 -8.22
CA THR A 112 10.00 5.09 -8.64
C THR A 112 11.27 4.97 -7.80
N GLY A 113 11.92 6.10 -7.48
CA GLY A 113 13.07 6.18 -6.58
C GLY A 113 12.72 5.75 -5.17
N PHE A 114 11.63 6.29 -4.63
CA PHE A 114 11.07 5.90 -3.34
C PHE A 114 10.78 4.39 -3.28
N ALA A 115 10.05 3.85 -4.26
CA ALA A 115 9.73 2.42 -4.31
C ALA A 115 10.97 1.54 -4.41
N LYS A 116 12.03 1.99 -5.09
CA LYS A 116 13.34 1.31 -5.12
C LYS A 116 14.00 1.34 -3.74
N GLY A 117 14.02 2.49 -3.07
CA GLY A 117 14.52 2.64 -1.71
C GLY A 117 13.79 1.74 -0.72
N VAL A 118 12.46 1.63 -0.81
CA VAL A 118 11.66 0.71 0.02
C VAL A 118 12.09 -0.74 -0.17
N ARG A 119 12.27 -1.18 -1.44
CA ARG A 119 12.73 -2.54 -1.72
C ARG A 119 14.12 -2.81 -1.15
N GLU A 120 15.00 -1.82 -1.13
CA GLU A 120 16.33 -1.96 -0.54
C GLU A 120 16.26 -2.02 0.99
N ALA A 121 15.52 -1.09 1.61
CA ALA A 121 15.32 -1.06 3.05
C ALA A 121 14.67 -2.34 3.59
N LEU A 122 13.77 -2.95 2.81
CA LEU A 122 13.15 -4.23 3.15
C LEU A 122 14.12 -5.42 3.14
N LYS A 123 15.30 -5.34 2.52
CA LYS A 123 16.31 -6.42 2.62
C LYS A 123 16.90 -6.55 4.02
N GLU A 124 16.87 -5.47 4.80
CA GLU A 124 17.28 -5.47 6.20
C GLU A 124 16.17 -5.94 7.14
N ALA A 125 14.98 -6.21 6.61
CA ALA A 125 13.85 -6.61 7.42
C ALA A 125 14.01 -8.05 7.95
N PRO A 126 13.63 -8.33 9.21
CA PRO A 126 13.82 -9.63 9.84
C PRO A 126 12.76 -10.68 9.45
N PHE A 127 12.03 -10.48 8.34
CA PHE A 127 10.94 -11.35 7.89
C PHE A 127 11.10 -11.80 6.43
#